data_AF-A0A4U0VAC3-F1
#
_entry.id   AF-A0A4U0VAC3-F1
#
_cell.length_a   1.000
_cell.length_b   1.000
_cell.length_c   1.000
_cell.angle_alpha   90.00
_cell.angle_beta   90.00
_cell.angle_gamma   90.00
#
_symmetry.space_group_name_H-M   'P 1'
#
loop_
_entity.id
_entity.type
_entity.pdbx_description
1 polymer ?
#
loop_
_entity_poly.entity_id
_entity_poly.type
_entity_poly.pdbx_seq_one_letter_code
_entity_poly.pdbx_strand_id
1 'polypeptide(L)'
;MAAYPPGGTYFDNGKRSFTQVPMNASKDNAISTSEYLEASEALTGLFDVLGQTAFSPIKKDMIQNIKVYTGLTHGRLEGHDFTARALRRNLTQPNEELSVSFRDAYGLTLKQYHSFIIKPIFSAAMSVCPYRKDFYGKLGDDEGRVKKDLDEWLRALEERVKVLNEFLAKPEAKW
;
A
#
# COMPACT_ATOMS: atom_id res chain seq x y z
N MET A 1 12.24 23.04 -1.45
CA MET A 1 12.27 22.74 0.01
C MET A 1 12.23 21.23 0.13
N ALA A 2 13.08 20.63 0.98
CA ALA A 2 12.96 19.22 1.30
C ALA A 2 11.56 18.96 1.88
N ALA A 3 10.91 17.87 1.48
CA ALA A 3 9.55 17.54 1.94
C ALA A 3 9.52 17.20 3.44
N TYR A 4 10.69 16.90 4.04
CA TYR A 4 10.86 16.48 5.43
C TYR A 4 12.02 17.25 6.10
N PRO A 5 12.04 17.32 7.44
CA PRO A 5 13.19 17.85 8.17
C PRO A 5 14.49 17.12 7.81
N PRO A 6 15.68 17.74 8.00
CA PRO A 6 16.95 17.08 7.73
C PRO A 6 17.06 15.69 8.36
N GLY A 7 17.38 14.70 7.53
CA GLY A 7 17.46 13.29 7.93
C GLY A 7 16.12 12.57 8.02
N GLY A 8 14.98 13.26 8.03
CA GLY A 8 13.64 12.67 8.12
C GLY A 8 13.16 12.00 6.83
N THR A 9 12.18 11.11 6.96
CA THR A 9 11.57 10.38 5.83
C THR A 9 10.05 10.55 5.79
N TYR A 10 9.44 10.13 4.69
CA TYR A 10 7.98 10.02 4.54
C TYR A 10 7.33 9.29 5.73
N PHE A 11 7.99 8.24 6.23
CA PHE A 11 7.46 7.34 7.25
C PHE A 11 7.43 7.96 8.67
N ASP A 12 8.11 9.08 8.89
CA ASP A 12 8.09 9.82 10.16
C ASP A 12 6.81 10.66 10.35
N ASN A 13 6.07 10.94 9.26
CA ASN A 13 5.05 12.00 9.24
C ASN A 13 3.61 11.47 9.20
N GLY A 14 3.41 10.16 9.29
CA GLY A 14 2.08 9.54 9.38
C GLY A 14 1.48 9.66 10.78
N LYS A 15 0.15 9.71 10.88
CA LYS A 15 -0.57 9.64 12.17
C LYS A 15 -0.22 8.35 12.94
N ARG A 16 -0.02 7.26 12.21
CA ARG A 16 0.40 5.95 12.73
C ARG A 16 1.12 5.16 11.64
N SER A 17 2.16 4.41 12.00
CA SER A 17 2.80 3.42 11.13
C SER A 17 2.16 2.03 11.29
N PHE A 18 2.19 1.19 10.25
CA PHE A 18 1.77 -0.21 10.39
C PHE A 18 2.59 -0.97 11.44
N THR A 19 3.84 -0.55 11.70
CA THR A 19 4.68 -1.13 12.77
C THR A 19 4.10 -0.90 14.18
N GLN A 20 3.21 0.09 14.32
CA GLN A 20 2.54 0.46 15.57
C GLN A 20 1.10 -0.07 15.66
N VAL A 21 0.65 -0.89 14.69
CA VAL A 21 -0.66 -1.54 14.75
C VAL A 21 -0.50 -2.88 15.49
N PRO A 22 -1.03 -3.02 16.71
CA PRO A 22 -0.87 -4.23 17.51
C PRO A 22 -1.67 -5.40 16.90
N MET A 23 -1.13 -6.61 17.06
CA MET A 23 -1.82 -7.87 16.79
C MET A 23 -1.99 -8.61 18.12
N ASN A 24 -3.22 -8.98 18.46
CA ASN A 24 -3.50 -9.69 19.70
C ASN A 24 -3.30 -11.20 19.49
N ALA A 25 -2.09 -11.69 19.81
CA ALA A 25 -1.75 -13.10 19.67
C ALA A 25 -2.69 -14.05 20.45
N SER A 26 -3.22 -13.60 21.59
CA SER A 26 -4.18 -14.37 22.41
C SER A 26 -5.60 -14.40 21.85
N LYS A 27 -5.88 -13.64 20.78
CA LYS A 27 -7.18 -13.55 20.12
C LYS A 27 -7.03 -13.69 18.61
N ASP A 28 -6.38 -14.78 18.17
CA ASP A 28 -6.23 -15.11 16.75
C ASP A 28 -5.64 -13.96 15.92
N ASN A 29 -4.62 -13.31 16.48
CA ASN A 29 -3.97 -12.13 15.91
C ASN A 29 -4.92 -10.96 15.62
N ALA A 30 -6.01 -10.80 16.38
CA ALA A 30 -6.97 -9.72 16.17
C ALA A 30 -6.29 -8.35 16.04
N ILE A 31 -6.68 -7.61 15.01
CA ILE A 31 -6.14 -6.29 14.66
C ILE A 31 -7.17 -5.22 15.05
N SER A 32 -6.69 -4.16 15.71
CA SER A 32 -7.53 -3.00 16.01
C SER A 32 -7.95 -2.30 14.73
N THR A 33 -9.26 -2.25 14.45
CA THR A 33 -9.81 -1.59 13.25
C THR A 33 -9.40 -0.13 13.19
N SER A 34 -9.56 0.64 14.28
CA SER A 34 -9.23 2.07 14.28
C SER A 34 -7.76 2.32 13.98
N GLU A 35 -6.85 1.60 14.64
CA GLU A 35 -5.41 1.79 14.44
C GLU A 35 -4.96 1.33 13.05
N TYR A 36 -5.54 0.26 12.51
CA TYR A 36 -5.27 -0.15 11.14
C TYR A 36 -5.76 0.89 10.12
N LEU A 37 -6.95 1.45 10.34
CA LEU A 37 -7.50 2.51 9.50
C LEU A 37 -6.62 3.75 9.51
N GLU A 38 -6.13 4.17 10.68
CA GLU A 38 -5.17 5.28 10.84
C GLU A 38 -3.87 5.00 10.09
N ALA A 39 -3.30 3.80 10.24
CA ALA A 39 -2.05 3.43 9.54
C ALA A 39 -2.22 3.39 8.01
N SER A 40 -3.43 3.07 7.53
CA SER A 40 -3.73 3.06 6.10
C SER A 40 -3.78 4.45 5.48
N GLU A 41 -3.94 5.52 6.26
CA GLU A 41 -3.89 6.89 5.73
C GLU A 41 -2.53 7.17 5.09
N ALA A 42 -1.44 6.68 5.69
CA ALA A 42 -0.09 6.78 5.11
C ALA A 42 0.03 6.03 3.77
N LEU A 43 -0.65 4.90 3.60
CA LEU A 43 -0.69 4.23 2.29
C LEU A 43 -1.37 5.11 1.23
N THR A 44 -2.40 5.87 1.58
CA THR A 44 -3.04 6.80 0.64
C THR A 44 -2.14 7.96 0.23
N GLY A 45 -1.30 8.46 1.14
CA GLY A 45 -0.34 9.52 0.84
C GLY A 45 0.80 9.05 -0.07
N LEU A 46 1.16 7.75 -0.05
CA LEU A 46 2.13 7.20 -1.01
C LEU A 46 1.66 7.33 -2.46
N PHE A 47 0.36 7.27 -2.74
CA PHE A 47 -0.16 7.53 -4.10
C PHE A 47 0.01 8.98 -4.54
N ASP A 48 0.03 9.92 -3.60
CA ASP A 48 0.33 11.32 -3.92
C ASP A 48 1.82 11.49 -4.29
N VAL A 49 2.70 10.72 -3.65
CA VAL A 49 4.14 10.67 -3.97
C VAL A 49 4.39 10.00 -5.33
N LEU A 50 3.70 8.89 -5.59
CA LEU A 50 3.73 8.16 -6.87
C LEU A 50 3.19 8.99 -8.03
N GLY A 51 2.34 9.98 -7.79
CA GLY A 51 1.88 10.90 -8.83
C GLY A 51 0.37 11.05 -8.80
N GLN A 52 -0.07 12.19 -8.27
CA GLN A 52 -1.49 12.48 -8.03
C GLN A 52 -2.38 12.29 -9.26
N THR A 53 -1.94 12.71 -10.45
CA THR A 53 -2.75 12.62 -11.68
C THR A 53 -2.86 11.19 -12.20
N ALA A 54 -1.76 10.47 -12.19
CA ALA A 54 -1.62 9.09 -12.67
C ALA A 54 -2.41 8.10 -11.81
N PHE A 55 -2.33 8.25 -10.49
CA PHE A 55 -2.86 7.30 -9.53
C PHE A 55 -4.22 7.71 -8.96
N SER A 56 -4.79 8.83 -9.40
CA SER A 56 -6.12 9.27 -8.97
C SER A 56 -7.21 8.19 -9.06
N PRO A 57 -7.32 7.40 -10.16
CA PRO A 57 -8.30 6.31 -10.23
C PRO A 57 -8.04 5.22 -9.19
N ILE A 58 -6.77 4.87 -8.97
CA ILE A 58 -6.35 3.82 -8.02
C ILE A 58 -6.61 4.28 -6.59
N LYS A 59 -6.24 5.52 -6.27
CA LYS A 59 -6.53 6.16 -4.98
C LYS A 59 -8.03 6.24 -4.73
N LYS A 60 -8.83 6.62 -5.74
CA LYS A 60 -10.30 6.64 -5.61
C LYS A 60 -10.88 5.26 -5.38
N ASP A 61 -10.43 4.23 -6.07
CA ASP A 61 -10.89 2.86 -5.87
C ASP A 61 -10.61 2.40 -4.42
N MET A 62 -9.37 2.60 -3.94
CA MET A 62 -8.98 2.27 -2.57
C MET A 62 -9.72 3.08 -1.49
N ILE A 63 -10.05 4.34 -1.76
CA ILE A 63 -10.78 5.23 -0.83
C ILE A 63 -12.30 5.03 -0.91
N GLN A 64 -12.91 4.83 -2.07
CA GLN A 64 -14.37 4.74 -2.21
C GLN A 64 -14.90 3.39 -1.74
N ASN A 65 -14.05 2.35 -1.69
CA ASN A 65 -14.34 1.09 -1.00
C ASN A 65 -14.51 1.25 0.54
N ILE A 66 -14.44 2.47 1.10
CA ILE A 66 -14.70 2.79 2.51
C ILE A 66 -16.21 2.90 2.85
N LYS A 67 -17.10 3.05 1.85
CA LYS A 67 -18.50 3.46 2.11
C LYS A 67 -19.51 2.37 2.50
N VAL A 68 -19.11 1.14 2.82
CA VAL A 68 -20.05 0.16 3.40
C VAL A 68 -19.72 -0.09 4.86
N TYR A 69 -20.52 0.57 5.71
CA TYR A 69 -20.74 0.38 7.14
C TYR A 69 -19.84 -0.67 7.84
N THR A 70 -18.88 -0.19 8.64
CA THR A 70 -18.21 -0.87 9.77
C THR A 70 -16.99 -1.79 9.57
N GLY A 71 -16.51 -2.10 8.36
CA GLY A 71 -15.40 -3.06 8.22
C GLY A 71 -14.45 -2.79 7.07
N LEU A 72 -13.21 -3.22 7.24
CA LEU A 72 -12.29 -3.47 6.12
C LEU A 72 -13.02 -4.21 4.99
N THR A 73 -13.16 -3.59 3.83
CA THR A 73 -13.75 -4.23 2.64
C THR A 73 -12.69 -5.08 1.92
N HIS A 74 -13.13 -6.16 1.26
CA HIS A 74 -12.24 -7.03 0.47
C HIS A 74 -11.40 -6.23 -0.54
N GLY A 75 -12.02 -5.33 -1.31
CA GLY A 75 -11.31 -4.50 -2.29
C GLY A 75 -10.24 -3.58 -1.68
N ARG A 76 -10.41 -3.14 -0.42
CA ARG A 76 -9.37 -2.38 0.28
C ARG A 76 -8.16 -3.25 0.61
N LEU A 77 -8.38 -4.45 1.10
CA LEU A 77 -7.30 -5.38 1.41
C LEU A 77 -6.55 -5.81 0.15
N GLU A 78 -7.25 -6.01 -0.95
CA GLU A 78 -6.64 -6.26 -2.25
C GLU A 78 -5.78 -5.08 -2.72
N GLY A 79 -6.23 -3.84 -2.51
CA GLY A 79 -5.44 -2.63 -2.81
C GLY A 79 -4.20 -2.50 -1.90
N HIS A 80 -4.30 -2.90 -0.64
CA HIS A 80 -3.18 -2.94 0.28
C HIS A 80 -2.17 -4.03 -0.12
N ASP A 81 -2.63 -5.24 -0.46
CA ASP A 81 -1.79 -6.34 -0.95
C ASP A 81 -1.09 -5.96 -2.27
N PHE A 82 -1.83 -5.35 -3.20
CA PHE A 82 -1.29 -4.79 -4.43
C PHE A 82 -0.10 -3.85 -4.17
N THR A 83 -0.29 -2.87 -3.28
CA THR A 83 0.74 -1.86 -3.02
C THR A 83 1.93 -2.45 -2.27
N ALA A 84 1.67 -3.34 -1.30
CA ALA A 84 2.72 -4.04 -0.56
C ALA A 84 3.62 -4.83 -1.52
N ARG A 85 3.02 -5.66 -2.40
CA ARG A 85 3.77 -6.46 -3.39
C ARG A 85 4.55 -5.59 -4.38
N ALA A 86 3.93 -4.54 -4.90
CA ALA A 86 4.57 -3.65 -5.86
C ALA A 86 5.81 -2.99 -5.26
N LEU A 87 5.69 -2.40 -4.07
CA LEU A 87 6.79 -1.72 -3.40
C LEU A 87 7.84 -2.69 -2.84
N ARG A 88 7.43 -3.87 -2.33
CA ARG A 88 8.35 -4.93 -1.89
C ARG A 88 9.23 -5.42 -3.03
N ARG A 89 8.63 -5.72 -4.18
CA ARG A 89 9.35 -6.13 -5.38
C ARG A 89 10.32 -5.05 -5.82
N ASN A 90 9.85 -3.80 -5.90
CA ASN A 90 10.69 -2.68 -6.28
C ASN A 90 11.85 -2.49 -5.28
N LEU A 91 11.61 -2.59 -3.97
CA LEU A 91 12.66 -2.47 -2.96
C LEU A 91 13.75 -3.55 -3.10
N THR A 92 13.34 -4.79 -3.37
CA THR A 92 14.24 -5.96 -3.45
C THR A 92 14.90 -6.15 -4.82
N GLN A 93 14.41 -5.46 -5.85
CA GLN A 93 15.00 -5.44 -7.19
C GLN A 93 15.50 -4.02 -7.52
N PRO A 94 16.73 -3.65 -7.10
CA PRO A 94 17.21 -2.27 -7.15
C PRO A 94 17.31 -1.66 -8.55
N ASN A 95 17.33 -2.50 -9.59
CA ASN A 95 17.42 -2.11 -11.00
C ASN A 95 16.06 -2.14 -11.73
N GLU A 96 14.97 -2.47 -11.03
CA GLU A 96 13.63 -2.54 -11.63
C GLU A 96 12.88 -1.22 -11.49
N GLU A 97 12.31 -0.72 -12.59
CA GLU A 97 11.47 0.48 -12.57
C GLU A 97 10.11 0.23 -11.90
N LEU A 98 9.56 1.25 -11.25
CA LEU A 98 8.26 1.16 -10.57
C LEU A 98 7.14 0.67 -11.48
N SER A 99 7.14 1.10 -12.75
CA SER A 99 6.14 0.68 -13.73
C SER A 99 6.16 -0.83 -13.98
N VAL A 100 7.30 -1.50 -13.83
CA VAL A 100 7.42 -2.96 -13.98
C VAL A 100 6.88 -3.64 -12.73
N SER A 101 7.34 -3.22 -11.54
CA SER A 101 6.90 -3.83 -10.28
C SER A 101 5.40 -3.69 -10.03
N PHE A 102 4.82 -2.52 -10.37
CA PHE A 102 3.38 -2.29 -10.24
C PHE A 102 2.58 -3.12 -11.24
N ARG A 103 3.03 -3.28 -12.49
CA ARG A 103 2.35 -4.14 -13.48
C ARG A 103 2.33 -5.61 -13.05
N ASP A 104 3.44 -6.10 -12.52
CA ASP A 104 3.54 -7.46 -11.98
C ASP A 104 2.57 -7.65 -10.80
N ALA A 105 2.62 -6.75 -9.82
CA ALA A 105 1.72 -6.79 -8.66
C ALA A 105 0.24 -6.72 -9.08
N TYR A 106 -0.13 -5.87 -10.04
CA TYR A 106 -1.50 -5.77 -10.55
C TYR A 106 -1.98 -7.11 -11.12
N GLY A 107 -1.11 -7.79 -11.87
CA GLY A 107 -1.39 -9.12 -12.42
C GLY A 107 -1.66 -10.18 -11.36
N LEU A 108 -0.98 -10.08 -10.21
CA LEU A 108 -1.08 -11.02 -9.09
C LEU A 108 -2.23 -10.73 -8.12
N THR A 109 -2.83 -9.53 -8.17
CA THR A 109 -3.84 -9.10 -7.20
C THR A 109 -5.13 -8.64 -7.86
N LEU A 110 -5.25 -7.36 -8.22
CA LEU A 110 -6.51 -6.70 -8.59
C LEU A 110 -7.02 -7.10 -9.99
N LYS A 111 -6.13 -7.54 -10.90
CA LYS A 111 -6.49 -7.82 -12.30
C LYS A 111 -7.60 -8.85 -12.45
N GLN A 112 -7.68 -9.83 -11.56
CA GLN A 112 -8.70 -10.88 -11.61
C GLN A 112 -10.11 -10.35 -11.28
N TYR A 113 -10.20 -9.28 -10.48
CA TYR A 113 -11.47 -8.68 -10.05
C TYR A 113 -11.93 -7.53 -10.95
N HIS A 114 -11.02 -6.95 -11.75
CA HIS A 114 -11.35 -5.83 -12.63
C HIS A 114 -12.04 -6.26 -13.93
N SER A 115 -13.12 -5.56 -14.28
CA SER A 115 -13.81 -5.72 -15.56
C SER A 115 -12.94 -5.26 -16.74
N PHE A 116 -13.36 -5.60 -17.95
CA PHE A 116 -12.68 -5.17 -19.19
C PHE A 116 -12.63 -3.64 -19.36
N ILE A 117 -13.44 -2.89 -18.61
CA ILE A 117 -13.45 -1.41 -18.60
C ILE A 117 -12.40 -0.86 -17.62
N ILE A 118 -12.21 -1.52 -16.46
CA ILE A 118 -11.29 -1.04 -15.42
C ILE A 118 -9.83 -1.43 -15.71
N LYS A 119 -9.59 -2.59 -16.32
CA LYS A 119 -8.25 -3.08 -16.68
C LYS A 119 -7.40 -2.06 -17.47
N PRO A 120 -7.91 -1.41 -18.54
CA PRO A 120 -7.16 -0.39 -19.27
C PRO A 120 -6.77 0.83 -18.44
N ILE A 121 -7.64 1.26 -17.52
CA ILE A 121 -7.39 2.42 -16.64
C ILE A 121 -6.17 2.17 -15.76
N PHE A 122 -6.11 0.99 -15.12
CA PHE A 122 -4.96 0.60 -14.29
C PHE A 122 -3.69 0.41 -15.13
N SER A 123 -3.79 -0.19 -16.31
CA SER A 123 -2.64 -0.35 -17.22
C SER A 123 -2.04 1.01 -17.63
N ALA A 124 -2.90 1.99 -17.91
CA ALA A 124 -2.46 3.35 -18.22
C ALA A 124 -1.80 4.01 -17.00
N ALA A 125 -2.42 3.94 -15.82
CA ALA A 125 -1.88 4.49 -14.58
C ALA A 125 -0.48 3.95 -14.25
N MET A 126 -0.25 2.64 -14.40
CA MET A 126 1.08 2.06 -14.16
C MET A 126 2.12 2.46 -15.20
N SER A 127 1.70 2.87 -16.39
CA SER A 127 2.60 3.34 -17.45
C SER A 127 3.13 4.75 -17.19
N VAL A 128 2.50 5.48 -16.27
CA VAL A 128 2.89 6.81 -15.81
C VAL A 128 3.42 6.80 -14.37
N CYS A 129 3.82 5.62 -13.87
CA CYS A 129 4.66 5.54 -12.67
C CYS A 129 5.90 6.44 -12.86
N PRO A 130 6.34 7.15 -11.81
CA PRO A 130 7.54 7.95 -11.85
C PRO A 130 8.76 7.02 -11.99
N TYR A 131 9.89 7.59 -12.40
CA TYR A 131 11.15 6.86 -12.31
C TYR A 131 11.41 6.46 -10.87
N ARG A 132 11.97 5.27 -10.68
CA ARG A 132 12.36 4.74 -9.38
C ARG A 132 13.12 5.78 -8.56
N LYS A 133 14.17 6.37 -9.14
CA LYS A 133 15.02 7.36 -8.47
C LYS A 133 14.22 8.53 -7.91
N ASP A 134 13.30 9.08 -8.71
CA ASP A 134 12.49 10.24 -8.30
C ASP A 134 11.51 9.87 -7.19
N PHE A 135 10.94 8.67 -7.22
CA PHE A 135 10.09 8.19 -6.15
C PHE A 135 10.84 8.06 -4.82
N TYR A 136 11.99 7.37 -4.79
CA TYR A 136 12.77 7.22 -3.56
C TYR A 136 13.29 8.57 -3.05
N GLY A 137 13.72 9.47 -3.95
CA GLY A 137 14.13 10.82 -3.56
C GLY A 137 13.00 11.67 -2.97
N LYS A 138 11.74 11.41 -3.34
CA LYS A 138 10.58 12.06 -2.70
C LYS A 138 10.24 11.48 -1.33
N LEU A 139 10.76 10.30 -0.95
CA LEU A 139 10.53 9.70 0.36
C LEU A 139 11.51 10.18 1.42
N GLY A 140 12.60 10.83 1.03
CA GLY A 140 13.63 11.37 1.93
C GLY A 140 14.97 11.49 1.24
N ASP A 141 15.85 12.32 1.82
CA ASP A 141 17.16 12.61 1.24
C ASP A 141 18.20 11.50 1.53
N ASP A 142 18.02 10.73 2.60
CA ASP A 142 18.85 9.58 2.95
C ASP A 142 18.23 8.28 2.39
N GLU A 143 18.74 7.83 1.25
CA GLU A 143 18.25 6.62 0.57
C GLU A 143 18.40 5.36 1.44
N GLY A 144 19.45 5.27 2.25
CA GLY A 144 19.68 4.12 3.13
C GLY A 144 18.62 4.05 4.23
N ARG A 145 18.33 5.20 4.86
CA ARG A 145 17.24 5.31 5.84
C ARG A 145 15.87 5.06 5.20
N VAL A 146 15.57 5.68 4.07
CA VAL A 146 14.31 5.48 3.34
C VAL A 146 14.06 4.00 3.04
N LYS A 147 15.07 3.28 2.56
CA LYS A 147 14.96 1.85 2.25
C LYS A 147 14.70 1.01 3.50
N LYS A 148 15.36 1.34 4.61
CA LYS A 148 15.16 0.68 5.90
C LYS A 148 13.73 0.91 6.42
N ASP A 149 13.30 2.17 6.47
CA ASP A 149 11.96 2.54 6.96
C ASP A 149 10.86 1.91 6.09
N LEU A 150 11.04 1.91 4.76
CA LEU A 150 10.13 1.25 3.83
C LEU A 150 10.12 -0.29 4.02
N ASP A 151 11.27 -0.93 4.26
CA ASP A 151 11.33 -2.37 4.53
C ASP A 151 10.51 -2.75 5.76
N GLU A 152 10.73 -2.05 6.87
CA GLU A 152 10.04 -2.26 8.15
C GLU A 152 8.54 -1.99 8.03
N TRP A 153 8.17 -0.90 7.36
CA TRP A 153 6.78 -0.54 7.10
C TRP A 153 6.07 -1.59 6.23
N LEU A 154 6.73 -2.07 5.17
CA LEU A 154 6.17 -3.11 4.29
C LEU A 154 6.01 -4.44 5.01
N ARG A 155 6.99 -4.86 5.82
CA ARG A 155 6.88 -6.10 6.62
C ARG A 155 5.64 -6.05 7.51
N ALA A 156 5.47 -4.93 8.20
CA ALA A 156 4.31 -4.76 9.06
C ALA A 156 3.00 -4.79 8.26
N LEU A 157 2.91 -4.08 7.13
CA LEU A 157 1.72 -4.10 6.27
C LEU A 157 1.41 -5.53 5.78
N GLU A 158 2.41 -6.25 5.26
CA GLU A 158 2.29 -7.61 4.74
C GLU A 158 1.75 -8.57 5.81
N GLU A 159 2.27 -8.50 7.04
CA GLU A 159 1.78 -9.31 8.17
C GLU A 159 0.30 -9.04 8.48
N ARG A 160 -0.13 -7.77 8.52
CA ARG A 160 -1.53 -7.44 8.84
C ARG A 160 -2.46 -7.82 7.68
N VAL A 161 -2.04 -7.60 6.44
CA VAL A 161 -2.79 -8.03 5.24
C VAL A 161 -2.96 -9.56 5.23
N LYS A 162 -1.92 -10.32 5.59
CA LYS A 162 -1.99 -11.77 5.71
C LYS A 162 -3.06 -12.20 6.71
N VAL A 163 -3.01 -11.67 7.94
CA VAL A 163 -3.99 -11.98 8.99
C VAL A 163 -5.42 -11.64 8.55
N LEU A 164 -5.61 -10.49 7.91
CA LEU A 164 -6.94 -10.06 7.46
C LEU A 164 -7.46 -10.92 6.29
N ASN A 165 -6.60 -11.34 5.37
CA ASN A 165 -6.97 -12.28 4.31
C ASN A 165 -7.32 -13.66 4.86
N GLU A 166 -6.55 -14.17 5.83
CA GLU A 166 -6.86 -15.43 6.52
C GLU A 166 -8.20 -15.36 7.23
N PHE A 167 -8.51 -14.23 7.88
CA PHE A 167 -9.82 -13.99 8.50
C PHE A 167 -10.96 -13.99 7.46
N LEU A 168 -10.81 -13.28 6.34
CA LEU A 168 -11.84 -13.21 5.30
C LEU A 168 -12.04 -14.53 4.52
N ALA A 169 -11.03 -15.40 4.51
CA ALA A 169 -11.15 -16.72 3.90
C ALA A 169 -12.06 -17.67 4.71
N LYS A 170 -12.30 -17.37 6.00
CA LYS A 170 -13.11 -18.20 6.89
C LYS A 170 -14.59 -18.23 6.46
N PRO A 171 -15.27 -19.39 6.56
CA PRO A 171 -16.69 -19.50 6.21
C PRO A 171 -17.58 -18.47 6.92
N GLU A 172 -17.27 -18.14 8.17
CA GLU A 172 -18.03 -17.20 9.00
C GLU A 172 -17.91 -15.74 8.55
N ALA A 173 -16.88 -15.42 7.76
CA ALA A 173 -16.64 -14.09 7.20
C ALA A 173 -17.20 -13.92 5.78
N LYS A 174 -17.72 -15.00 5.17
CA LYS A 174 -18.35 -15.00 3.85
C LYS A 174 -19.85 -14.72 4.01
N TRP A 175 -20.34 -13.71 3.31
CA TRP A 175 -21.74 -13.28 3.29
C TRP A 175 -22.39 -13.60 1.94
#